data_AF-A0A936E0Q6-F1
#
_entry.id   AF-A0A936E0Q6-F1
#
_cell.length_a   1.000
_cell.length_b   1.000
_cell.length_c   1.000
_cell.angle_alpha   90.00
_cell.angle_beta   90.00
_cell.angle_gamma   90.00
#
_symmetry.space_group_name_H-M   'P 1'
#
loop_
_entity.id
_entity.type
_entity.pdbx_description
1 polymer ?
#
loop_
_entity_poly.entity_id
_entity_poly.type
_entity_poly.pdbx_seq_one_letter_code
_entity_poly.pdbx_strand_id
1 'polypeptide(L)' 'MEPPDISQSVEYEASDFFGISVAISGDTVLAGAYQEDSNATGSNGNEFDNSAESSGAAFIYAPPTLLRK' A
#
# COMPACT_ATOMS: atom_id res chain seq x y z
N MET A 1 25.91 8.94 -15.73
CA MET A 1 24.68 8.93 -14.91
C MET A 1 23.59 8.43 -15.83
N GLU A 2 23.12 7.20 -15.63
CA GLU A 2 21.94 6.74 -16.35
C GLU A 2 20.74 7.62 -15.97
N PRO A 3 19.82 7.88 -16.92
CA PRO A 3 18.58 8.55 -16.57
C PRO A 3 17.80 7.72 -15.55
N PRO A 4 17.04 8.35 -14.64
CA PRO A 4 16.17 7.61 -13.73
C PRO A 4 15.21 6.76 -14.56
N ASP A 5 15.16 5.47 -14.28
CA ASP A 5 14.16 4.57 -14.85
C ASP A 5 12.78 5.04 -14.40
N ILE A 6 12.00 5.56 -15.36
CA ILE A 6 10.63 6.02 -15.15
C ILE A 6 9.60 4.90 -15.33
N SER A 7 10.04 3.64 -15.38
CA SER A 7 9.14 2.47 -15.46
C SER A 7 8.43 2.12 -14.16
N GLN A 8 8.78 2.78 -13.04
CA GLN A 8 8.10 2.57 -11.76
C GLN A 8 7.46 3.87 -11.32
N SER A 9 6.25 4.10 -11.84
CA SER A 9 5.27 4.94 -11.16
C SER A 9 5.03 4.33 -9.77
N VAL A 10 4.39 5.05 -8.87
CA VAL A 10 3.85 4.41 -7.65
C VAL A 10 2.72 3.48 -8.12
N GLU A 11 3.07 2.27 -8.54
CA GLU A 11 2.14 1.28 -9.10
C GLU A 11 1.44 0.61 -7.91
N TYR A 12 0.22 1.04 -7.62
CA TYR A 12 -0.78 0.03 -7.31
C TYR A 12 -1.10 -0.55 -8.69
N GLU A 13 -0.55 -1.70 -9.02
CA GLU A 13 -0.83 -2.32 -10.30
C GLU A 13 -2.36 -2.43 -10.41
N ALA A 14 -2.93 -2.09 -11.56
CA ALA A 14 -4.39 -2.14 -11.72
C ALA A 14 -4.96 -3.53 -11.41
N SER A 15 -4.10 -4.55 -11.46
CA SER A 15 -4.35 -5.94 -11.10
C SER A 15 -4.40 -6.21 -9.59
N ASP A 16 -3.95 -5.31 -8.72
CA ASP A 16 -3.90 -5.56 -7.27
C ASP A 16 -5.27 -5.36 -6.61
N PHE A 17 -6.20 -4.77 -7.35
CA PHE A 17 -7.55 -4.42 -6.93
C PHE A 17 -7.56 -3.53 -5.68
N PHE A 18 -6.69 -2.53 -5.65
CA PHE A 18 -6.72 -1.52 -4.59
C PHE A 18 -8.11 -0.90 -4.45
N GLY A 19 -8.60 -0.85 -3.21
CA GLY A 19 -9.93 -0.32 -2.91
C GLY A 19 -11.08 -1.28 -3.18
N ILE A 20 -10.82 -2.58 -3.43
CA ILE A 20 -11.87 -3.61 -3.59
C ILE A 20 -12.80 -3.67 -2.37
N SER A 21 -12.27 -3.38 -1.20
CA SER A 21 -13.00 -3.24 0.06
C SER A 21 -12.50 -2.03 0.81
N VAL A 22 -13.42 -1.22 1.33
CA VAL A 22 -13.10 -0.02 2.13
C VAL A 22 -13.88 -0.07 3.44
N ALA A 23 -13.18 0.22 4.54
CA ALA A 23 -13.77 0.40 5.86
C ALA A 23 -13.39 1.77 6.43
N ILE A 24 -14.33 2.42 7.10
CA ILE A 24 -14.14 3.74 7.71
C ILE A 24 -14.54 3.66 9.17
N SER A 25 -13.68 4.17 10.06
CA SER A 25 -13.96 4.31 11.48
C SER A 25 -13.35 5.60 12.01
N GLY A 26 -14.20 6.56 12.37
CA GLY A 26 -13.76 7.92 12.71
C GLY A 26 -13.04 8.57 11.54
N ASP A 27 -11.82 9.07 11.78
CA ASP A 27 -10.96 9.71 10.77
C ASP A 27 -10.02 8.71 10.07
N THR A 28 -10.17 7.42 10.35
CA THR A 28 -9.34 6.36 9.78
C THR A 28 -10.07 5.67 8.63
N VAL A 29 -9.38 5.56 7.49
CA VAL A 29 -9.81 4.79 6.32
C VAL A 29 -8.85 3.62 6.13
N LEU A 30 -9.42 2.45 5.83
CA LEU A 30 -8.68 1.25 5.46
C LEU A 30 -9.13 0.81 4.06
N ALA A 31 -8.19 0.60 3.14
CA ALA A 31 -8.44 0.10 1.79
C ALA A 31 -7.69 -1.22 1.58
N GLY A 32 -8.37 -2.25 1.10
CA GLY A 32 -7.78 -3.55 0.77
C GLY A 32 -7.35 -3.63 -0.69
N ALA A 33 -6.29 -4.40 -0.96
CA ALA A 33 -5.83 -4.82 -2.29
C ALA A 33 -5.52 -6.32 -2.22
N TYR A 34 -6.45 -7.18 -2.65
CA TYR A 34 -6.34 -8.62 -2.37
C TYR A 34 -5.37 -9.37 -3.29
N GLN A 35 -5.03 -8.79 -4.45
CA GLN A 35 -4.00 -9.34 -5.35
C GLN A 35 -2.71 -8.55 -5.28
N GLU A 36 -2.51 -7.73 -4.25
CA GLU A 36 -1.22 -7.05 -4.13
C GLU A 36 -0.10 -8.08 -3.96
N ASP A 37 0.95 -7.90 -4.75
CA ASP A 37 2.12 -8.74 -4.82
C ASP A 37 3.23 -8.04 -4.04
N SER A 38 3.30 -8.23 -2.72
CA SER A 38 4.47 -7.78 -1.97
C SER A 38 4.87 -8.70 -0.83
N ASN A 39 6.18 -8.84 -0.61
CA ASN A 39 6.75 -9.51 0.57
C ASN A 39 6.93 -8.54 1.76
N ALA A 40 6.25 -7.39 1.72
CA ALA A 40 6.32 -6.40 2.77
C ALA A 40 5.62 -6.91 4.03
N THR A 41 6.31 -6.86 5.18
CA THR A 41 5.71 -7.15 6.48
C THR A 41 5.56 -5.86 7.28
N GLY A 42 4.32 -5.49 7.61
CA GLY A 42 4.01 -4.26 8.34
C GLY A 42 4.23 -2.99 7.49
N SER A 43 4.18 -1.82 8.14
CA SER A 43 4.14 -0.51 7.45
C SER A 43 5.48 0.02 6.95
N ASN A 44 6.60 -0.68 7.21
CA ASN A 44 7.96 -0.25 6.84
C ASN A 44 8.67 -1.32 5.97
N GLY A 45 7.92 -2.25 5.39
CA GLY A 45 8.47 -3.24 4.47
C GLY A 45 8.82 -2.63 3.11
N ASN A 46 9.45 -3.42 2.25
CA ASN A 46 9.64 -3.04 0.86
C ASN A 46 8.36 -3.41 0.07
N GLU A 47 7.48 -2.42 -0.12
CA GLU A 47 6.22 -2.60 -0.87
C GLU A 47 6.46 -2.87 -2.36
N PHE A 48 7.67 -2.64 -2.87
CA PHE A 48 8.05 -2.91 -4.28
C PHE A 48 8.62 -4.33 -4.50
N ASP A 49 8.65 -5.17 -3.46
CA ASP A 49 9.15 -6.55 -3.56
C ASP A 49 8.04 -7.52 -3.96
N ASN A 50 7.79 -7.63 -5.26
CA ASN A 50 6.73 -8.49 -5.82
C ASN A 50 7.08 -9.98 -5.85
N SER A 51 7.99 -10.44 -4.98
CA SER A 51 8.36 -11.85 -4.88
C SER A 51 7.30 -12.73 -4.19
N ALA A 52 6.26 -12.13 -3.59
CA ALA A 52 5.16 -12.83 -2.94
C ALA A 52 3.84 -12.57 -3.68
N GLU A 53 3.54 -13.43 -4.66
CA GLU A 53 2.36 -13.34 -5.52
C GLU A 53 1.03 -13.48 -4.74
N SER A 54 0.11 -12.56 -4.99
CA SER A 54 -1.22 -12.38 -4.41
C SER A 54 -1.24 -12.50 -2.89
N SER A 55 -0.21 -11.96 -2.23
CA SER A 55 -0.10 -11.96 -0.77
C SER A 55 -1.15 -11.08 -0.10
N GLY A 56 -1.59 -10.04 -0.83
CA GLY A 56 -2.60 -9.08 -0.43
C GLY A 56 -2.08 -8.05 0.56
N ALA A 57 -2.68 -6.86 0.52
CA ALA A 57 -2.31 -5.73 1.37
C ALA A 57 -3.52 -4.97 1.90
N ALA A 58 -3.27 -4.19 2.97
CA ALA A 58 -4.22 -3.25 3.52
C ALA A 58 -3.51 -1.91 3.77
N PHE A 59 -4.08 -0.84 3.24
CA PHE A 59 -3.56 0.51 3.32
C PHE A 59 -4.39 1.33 4.30
N ILE A 60 -3.72 1.99 5.24
CA ILE A 60 -4.35 2.83 6.25
C ILE A 60 -4.08 4.30 5.98
N TYR A 61 -5.14 5.09 5.94
CA TYR A 61 -5.07 6.54 5.95
C TYR A 61 -5.65 7.01 7.28
N ALA A 62 -4.78 7.55 8.13
CA ALA A 62 -5.16 8.08 9.43
C ALA A 62 -4.58 9.49 9.60
N PRO A 63 -5.26 10.37 10.35
CA PRO A 63 -4.70 11.67 10.67
C PRO A 63 -3.37 11.47 11.43
N PRO A 64 -2.42 12.42 11.30
CA PRO A 64 -1.24 12.43 12.13
C PRO A 64 -1.68 12.41 13.60
N THR A 65 -1.14 11.48 14.39
CA THR A 65 -1.36 11.48 15.84
C THR A 65 -0.75 12.76 16.40
N LEU A 66 -1.56 13.81 16.56
CA LEU A 66 -1.10 15.03 17.20
C LEU A 66 -0.72 14.67 18.64
N LEU A 67 0.57 14.70 18.95
CA LEU A 67 1.06 14.63 20.33
C LEU A 67 0.40 15.78 21.11
N ARG A 68 -0.64 15.46 21.90
CA ARG A 68 -1.19 16.42 22.86
C ARG A 68 -0.20 16.49 24.02
N LYS A 69 0.42 17.66 24.16
CA LYS A 69 1.29 18.00 25.30
C LYS A 69 0.49 18.08 26.59
#